data_AF-A0A957NPQ1-F1
#
_entry.id   AF-A0A957NPQ1-F1
#
_cell.length_a   1.000
_cell.length_b   1.000
_cell.length_c   1.000
_cell.angle_alpha   90.00
_cell.angle_beta   90.00
_cell.angle_gamma   90.00
#
_symmetry.space_group_name_H-M   'P 1'
#
loop_
_entity.id
_entity.type
_entity.pdbx_description
1 polymer ?
#
loop_
_entity_poly.entity_id
_entity_poly.type
_entity_poly.pdbx_seq_one_letter_code
_entity_poly.pdbx_strand_id
1 'polypeptide(L)'
;MRILFLTQVLPYPLDAGPKLRAYYVLRHLAQRHEITLVSFVRPTDTAASVAHLRSFCHAVHTIQMPRSKLLDGVHLLRSLITNRSFIIERDWTTAMTGLLTSVVEQAGPFDAIHADQLW
;
A
#
# COMPACT_ATOMS: atom_id res chain seq x y z
N MET A 1 18.43 -5.67 -7.74
CA MET A 1 17.26 -6.49 -7.38
C MET A 1 16.02 -5.64 -7.53
N ARG A 2 14.93 -6.27 -7.97
CA ARG A 2 13.60 -5.68 -8.15
C ARG A 2 12.74 -6.06 -6.95
N ILE A 3 12.27 -5.07 -6.20
CA ILE A 3 11.53 -5.29 -4.97
C ILE A 3 10.13 -4.69 -5.11
N LEU A 4 9.12 -5.51 -4.84
CA LEU A 4 7.75 -5.05 -4.68
C LEU A 4 7.55 -4.61 -3.23
N PHE A 5 7.35 -3.32 -3.01
CA PHE A 5 7.18 -2.73 -1.70
C PHE A 5 5.70 -2.40 -1.47
N LEU A 6 5.07 -3.04 -0.49
CA LEU A 6 3.64 -2.93 -0.21
C LEU A 6 3.42 -2.15 1.08
N THR A 7 2.53 -1.15 1.04
CA THR A 7 2.20 -0.34 2.22
C THR A 7 0.69 -0.11 2.34
N GLN A 8 0.18 -0.13 3.57
CA GLN A 8 -1.23 0.18 3.84
C GLN A 8 -1.52 1.70 3.87
N VAL A 9 -0.51 2.53 4.06
CA VAL A 9 -0.62 3.98 4.08
C VAL A 9 0.51 4.55 3.24
N LEU A 10 0.22 5.58 2.44
CA LEU A 10 1.21 6.26 1.64
C LEU A 10 2.38 6.73 2.53
N PRO A 11 3.65 6.35 2.25
CA PRO A 11 4.80 6.68 3.10
C PRO A 11 5.19 8.16 3.16
N TYR A 12 4.42 9.06 2.56
CA TYR A 12 4.71 10.49 2.55
C TYR A 12 3.39 11.27 2.46
N PRO A 13 3.23 12.41 3.17
CA PRO A 13 4.24 13.15 3.95
C PRO A 13 4.60 12.49 5.30
N LEU A 14 5.67 12.98 5.94
CA LEU A 14 6.22 12.45 7.20
C LEU A 14 5.45 12.97 8.43
N ASP A 15 4.12 12.78 8.41
CA ASP A 15 3.20 13.30 9.42
C ASP A 15 2.81 12.27 10.50
N ALA A 16 3.26 11.01 10.36
CA ALA A 16 2.94 9.92 11.27
C ALA A 16 4.11 8.95 11.42
N GLY A 17 4.27 8.38 12.61
CA GLY A 17 5.33 7.40 12.93
C GLY A 17 5.40 6.23 11.93
N PRO A 18 4.28 5.58 11.57
CA PRO A 18 4.28 4.54 10.55
C PRO A 18 4.80 4.99 9.19
N LYS A 19 4.41 6.17 8.73
CA LYS A 19 4.90 6.73 7.46
C LYS A 19 6.38 7.04 7.51
N LEU A 20 6.88 7.55 8.65
CA LEU A 20 8.30 7.85 8.85
C LEU A 20 9.16 6.61 8.64
N ARG A 21 8.81 5.49 9.30
CA ARG A 21 9.55 4.23 9.16
C ARG A 21 9.52 3.73 7.72
N ALA A 22 8.32 3.61 7.15
CA ALA A 22 8.12 3.14 5.78
C ALA A 22 8.95 3.99 4.79
N TYR A 23 8.94 5.31 4.95
CA TYR A 23 9.66 6.24 4.09
C TYR A 23 11.17 6.03 4.11
N TYR A 24 11.80 5.96 5.30
CA TYR A 24 13.25 5.83 5.38
C TYR A 24 13.73 4.45 4.95
N VAL A 25 12.97 3.40 5.23
CA VAL A 25 13.25 2.06 4.69
C VAL A 25 13.17 2.08 3.17
N LEU A 26 12.06 2.59 2.61
CA LEU A 26 11.86 2.71 1.17
C LEU A 26 12.97 3.52 0.50
N ARG A 27 13.29 4.71 1.05
CA ARG A 27 14.34 5.59 0.55
C ARG A 27 15.72 4.95 0.60
N HIS A 28 16.03 4.19 1.66
CA HIS A 28 17.31 3.50 1.77
C HIS A 28 17.43 2.36 0.75
N LEU A 29 16.40 1.54 0.60
CA LEU A 29 16.39 0.44 -0.36
C LEU A 29 16.47 0.94 -1.81
N ALA A 30 15.77 2.04 -2.12
CA ALA A 30 15.79 2.67 -3.44
C ALA A 30 17.18 3.14 -3.91
N GLN A 31 18.15 3.28 -3.00
CA GLN A 31 19.53 3.63 -3.38
C GLN A 31 20.26 2.49 -4.11
N ARG A 32 19.82 1.24 -3.92
CA ARG A 32 20.51 0.04 -4.43
C ARG A 32 19.61 -0.94 -5.18
N HIS A 33 18.29 -0.73 -5.11
CA HIS A 33 17.30 -1.65 -5.65
C HIS A 33 16.24 -0.88 -6.44
N GLU A 34 15.69 -1.53 -7.46
CA GLU A 34 14.55 -1.00 -8.21
C GLU A 34 13.28 -1.29 -7.42
N ILE A 35 12.71 -0.24 -6.81
CA ILE A 35 11.52 -0.39 -5.98
C ILE A 35 10.27 -0.05 -6.77
N THR A 36 9.34 -1.01 -6.84
CA THR A 36 7.95 -0.76 -7.23
C THR A 36 7.11 -0.64 -5.97
N LEU A 37 6.65 0.56 -5.66
CA LEU A 37 5.76 0.82 -4.54
C LEU A 37 4.31 0.61 -4.95
N VAL A 38 3.57 -0.20 -4.20
CA VAL A 38 2.12 -0.28 -4.25
C VAL A 38 1.56 0.15 -2.90
N SER A 39 0.67 1.15 -2.92
CA SER A 39 0.14 1.74 -1.68
C SER A 39 -1.33 2.10 -1.78
N PHE A 40 -2.03 2.04 -0.65
CA PHE A 40 -3.30 2.73 -0.52
C PHE A 40 -3.09 4.23 -0.31
N VAL A 41 -3.95 5.03 -0.92
CA VAL A 41 -4.03 6.47 -0.69
C VAL A 41 -5.35 6.86 -0.05
N ARG A 42 -5.30 7.91 0.77
CA ARG A 42 -6.44 8.57 1.40
C ARG A 42 -6.73 9.89 0.67
N PRO A 43 -7.91 10.50 0.87
CA PRO A 43 -8.23 11.81 0.28
C PRO A 43 -7.25 12.93 0.65
N THR A 44 -6.54 12.79 1.77
CA THR A 44 -5.51 13.72 2.24
C THR A 44 -4.18 13.59 1.49
N ASP A 45 -3.96 12.48 0.78
CA ASP A 45 -2.72 12.24 0.06
C ASP A 45 -2.76 12.96 -1.29
N THR A 46 -1.76 13.81 -1.53
CA THR A 46 -1.75 14.69 -2.71
C THR A 46 -1.00 14.07 -3.89
N ALA A 47 -1.26 14.57 -5.10
CA ALA A 47 -0.47 14.20 -6.27
C ALA A 47 1.02 14.54 -6.09
N ALA A 48 1.34 15.62 -5.36
CA ALA A 48 2.71 15.99 -5.02
C ALA A 48 3.36 14.94 -4.09
N SER A 49 2.60 14.36 -3.15
CA SER A 49 3.09 13.28 -2.29
C SER A 49 3.51 12.05 -3.10
N VAL A 50 2.71 11.68 -4.10
CA VAL A 50 3.03 10.56 -4.99
C VAL A 50 4.22 10.91 -5.91
N ALA A 51 4.26 12.13 -6.44
CA ALA A 51 5.37 12.60 -7.27
C ALA A 51 6.71 12.59 -6.52
N HIS A 52 6.70 12.96 -5.24
CA HIS A 52 7.88 12.87 -4.37
C HIS A 52 8.40 11.43 -4.26
N LEU A 53 7.52 10.46 -4.04
CA LEU A 53 7.91 9.04 -3.97
C LEU A 53 8.43 8.53 -5.33
N ARG A 54 7.86 9.01 -6.43
CA ARG A 54 8.35 8.69 -7.80
C ARG A 54 9.75 9.26 -8.09
N SER A 55 10.24 10.21 -7.30
CA SER A 55 11.58 10.77 -7.53
C SER A 55 12.70 9.78 -7.18
N PHE A 56 12.40 8.71 -6.44
CA PHE A 56 13.38 7.70 -6.05
C PHE A 56 12.89 6.26 -6.20
N CYS A 57 11.57 6.00 -6.29
CA CYS A 57 11.06 4.69 -6.68
C CYS A 57 11.10 4.51 -8.20
N HIS A 58 11.33 3.28 -8.66
CA HIS A 58 11.22 2.92 -10.08
C HIS A 58 9.78 3.10 -10.58
N ALA A 59 8.79 2.68 -9.78
CA ALA A 59 7.38 2.88 -10.06
C ALA A 59 6.58 3.09 -8.77
N VAL A 60 5.49 3.85 -8.87
CA VAL A 60 4.54 4.07 -7.76
C VAL A 60 3.13 3.91 -8.26
N HIS A 61 2.46 2.88 -7.76
CA HIS A 61 1.08 2.54 -8.03
C HIS A 61 0.24 2.76 -6.77
N THR A 62 -0.89 3.45 -6.92
CA THR A 62 -1.74 3.80 -5.80
C THR A 62 -3.18 3.46 -6.09
N ILE A 63 -3.89 2.99 -5.08
CA ILE A 63 -5.35 2.78 -5.13
C ILE A 63 -6.01 3.49 -3.96
N GLN A 64 -7.20 4.04 -4.19
CA GLN A 64 -7.95 4.69 -3.11
C GLN A 64 -8.37 3.65 -2.07
N MET A 65 -8.17 3.97 -0.79
CA MET A 65 -8.71 3.16 0.30
C MET A 65 -10.19 3.50 0.50
N PRO A 66 -11.12 2.58 0.21
CA PRO A 66 -12.53 2.85 0.41
C PRO A 66 -12.82 3.02 1.90
N ARG A 67 -13.62 4.03 2.23
CA ARG A 67 -14.13 4.26 3.59
C ARG A 67 -15.63 4.57 3.50
N SER A 68 -16.46 3.74 4.12
CA SER A 68 -17.91 3.94 4.16
C SER A 68 -18.47 3.31 5.43
N LYS A 69 -19.17 4.10 6.25
CA LYS A 69 -19.80 3.62 7.49
C LYS A 69 -20.81 2.48 7.23
N LEU A 70 -21.48 2.51 6.08
CA LEU A 70 -22.41 1.45 5.68
C LEU A 70 -21.66 0.15 5.36
N LEU A 71 -20.58 0.24 4.60
CA LEU A 71 -19.75 -0.92 4.30
C LEU A 71 -19.07 -1.46 5.55
N ASP A 72 -18.63 -0.60 6.47
CA ASP A 72 -18.06 -1.00 7.76
C ASP A 72 -19.05 -1.87 8.56
N GLY A 73 -20.36 -1.56 8.55
CA GLY A 73 -21.37 -2.43 9.15
C GLY A 73 -21.43 -3.83 8.51
N VAL A 74 -21.34 -3.90 7.19
CA VAL A 74 -21.30 -5.18 6.45
C VAL A 74 -20.01 -5.96 6.77
N HIS A 75 -18.86 -5.28 6.79
CA HIS A 75 -17.58 -5.90 7.14
C HIS A 75 -17.57 -6.42 8.58
N LEU A 76 -18.23 -5.72 9.51
CA LEU A 76 -18.38 -6.19 10.90
C LEU A 76 -19.24 -7.46 10.96
N LEU A 77 -20.41 -7.48 10.33
CA LEU A 77 -21.24 -8.69 10.29
C LEU A 77 -20.50 -9.86 9.64
N ARG A 78 -19.81 -9.60 8.53
CA ARG A 78 -18.99 -10.61 7.87
C ARG A 78 -17.89 -11.12 8.79
N SER A 79 -17.20 -10.24 9.52
CA SER A 79 -16.13 -10.62 10.45
C SER A 79 -16.59 -11.58 11.55
N LEU A 80 -17.83 -11.41 12.04
CA LEU A 80 -18.43 -12.30 13.03
C LEU A 80 -18.77 -13.67 12.45
N ILE A 81 -19.22 -13.72 11.20
CA ILE A 81 -19.58 -14.97 10.51
C ILE A 81 -18.32 -15.73 10.05
N THR A 82 -17.32 -15.03 9.52
CA THR A 82 -16.10 -15.62 8.97
C THR A 82 -15.03 -15.89 10.04
N ASN A 83 -15.24 -15.39 11.27
CA ASN A 83 -14.26 -15.40 12.36
C ASN A 83 -12.90 -14.78 11.94
N ARG A 84 -12.93 -13.80 11.05
CA ARG A 84 -11.76 -13.00 10.63
C ARG A 84 -11.81 -11.65 11.33
N SER A 85 -10.65 -11.02 11.54
CA SER A 85 -10.61 -9.67 12.12
C SER A 85 -11.39 -8.68 11.26
N PHE A 86 -12.18 -7.83 11.88
CA PHE A 86 -12.90 -6.73 11.22
C PHE A 86 -11.97 -5.86 10.36
N ILE A 87 -10.75 -5.59 10.82
CA ILE A 87 -9.77 -4.77 10.08
C ILE A 87 -9.36 -5.46 8.77
N ILE A 88 -9.18 -6.79 8.80
CA ILE A 88 -8.84 -7.57 7.61
C ILE A 88 -10.00 -7.53 6.61
N GLU A 89 -11.24 -7.78 7.06
CA GLU A 89 -12.42 -7.75 6.19
C GLU A 89 -12.66 -6.38 5.56
N ARG A 90 -12.41 -5.32 6.32
CA ARG A 90 -12.61 -3.93 5.90
C ARG A 90 -11.53 -3.43 4.93
N ASP A 91 -10.28 -3.81 5.17
CA ASP A 91 -9.15 -3.31 4.39
C ASP A 91 -8.83 -4.25 3.19
N TRP A 92 -9.46 -5.43 3.11
CA TRP A 92 -9.44 -6.29 1.93
C TRP A 92 -10.30 -5.72 0.80
N THR A 93 -9.67 -5.42 -0.34
CA THR A 93 -10.37 -4.88 -1.51
C THR A 93 -9.95 -5.59 -2.79
N THR A 94 -10.93 -5.90 -3.64
CA THR A 94 -10.68 -6.50 -4.96
C THR A 94 -9.89 -5.55 -5.87
N ALA A 95 -10.03 -4.24 -5.67
CA ALA A 95 -9.27 -3.24 -6.39
C ALA A 95 -7.76 -3.34 -6.13
N MET A 96 -7.35 -3.56 -4.88
CA MET A 96 -5.93 -3.79 -4.55
C MET A 96 -5.44 -5.11 -5.15
N THR A 97 -6.23 -6.18 -5.07
CA THR A 97 -5.87 -7.46 -5.71
C THR A 97 -5.66 -7.30 -7.21
N GLY A 98 -6.60 -6.63 -7.91
CA GLY A 98 -6.48 -6.38 -9.35
C GLY A 98 -5.28 -5.52 -9.72
N LEU A 99 -4.95 -4.51 -8.89
CA LEU A 99 -3.76 -3.70 -9.08
C LEU A 99 -2.47 -4.52 -8.89
N LEU A 100 -2.41 -5.38 -7.87
CA LEU A 100 -1.25 -6.24 -7.65
C LEU A 100 -1.06 -7.22 -8.80
N THR A 101 -2.14 -7.84 -9.28
CA THR A 101 -2.11 -8.71 -10.46
C THR A 101 -1.56 -7.98 -11.67
N SER A 102 -2.09 -6.79 -12.00
CA SER A 102 -1.63 -6.04 -13.17
C SER A 102 -0.17 -5.58 -13.05
N VAL A 103 0.28 -5.18 -11.85
CA VAL A 103 1.67 -4.79 -11.61
C VAL A 103 2.61 -5.97 -11.79
N VAL A 104 2.27 -7.15 -11.26
CA VAL A 104 3.09 -8.36 -11.40
C VAL A 104 3.15 -8.83 -12.85
N GLU A 105 2.03 -8.80 -13.57
CA GLU A 105 1.96 -9.17 -14.99
C GLU A 105 2.77 -8.22 -15.88
N GLN A 106 2.72 -6.91 -15.62
CA GLN A 106 3.40 -5.89 -16.44
C GLN A 106 4.88 -5.73 -16.12
N ALA A 107 5.25 -5.77 -14.84
CA ALA A 107 6.63 -5.60 -14.42
C ALA A 107 7.45 -6.88 -14.66
N GLY A 108 6.85 -8.07 -14.60
CA GLY A 108 7.58 -9.33 -14.58
C GLY A 108 8.05 -9.70 -13.17
N PRO A 109 8.98 -10.66 -13.01
CA PRO A 109 9.30 -11.24 -11.70
C PRO A 109 10.01 -10.22 -10.78
N PHE A 110 9.66 -10.30 -9.50
CA PHE A 110 10.32 -9.60 -8.40
C PHE A 110 11.23 -10.57 -7.64
N ASP A 111 12.38 -10.09 -7.19
CA ASP A 111 13.33 -10.88 -6.40
C ASP A 111 12.91 -10.98 -4.93
N ALA A 112 12.17 -9.99 -4.44
CA ALA A 112 11.65 -9.95 -3.08
C ALA A 112 10.37 -9.12 -2.98
N ILE A 113 9.56 -9.42 -1.97
CA ILE A 113 8.39 -8.65 -1.57
C ILE A 113 8.62 -8.14 -0.16
N HIS A 114 8.52 -6.82 0.03
CA HIS A 114 8.52 -6.20 1.34
C HIS A 114 7.10 -5.73 1.66
N ALA A 115 6.44 -6.37 2.63
CA ALA A 115 5.10 -5.98 3.09
C ALA A 115 5.19 -5.25 4.42
N ASP A 116 4.96 -3.94 4.39
CA ASP A 116 5.01 -3.08 5.56
C ASP A 116 3.59 -2.83 6.12
N GLN A 117 3.26 -3.54 7.19
CA GLN A 117 2.10 -3.26 8.03
C GLN A 117 2.56 -3.00 9.47
N LEU A 118 2.19 -1.85 10.01
CA LEU A 118 2.25 -1.58 11.45
C LEU A 118 0.89 -1.92 12.05
N TRP A 119 0.87 -2.95 12.89
CA TRP A 119 -0.21 -3.25 13.83
C TRP A 119 -0.15 -2.30 15.02
#